data_AF-A0A7J7X9A8-F1
#
_entry.id   AF-A0A7J7X9A8-F1
#
_cell.length_a   1.000
_cell.length_b   1.000
_cell.length_c   1.000
_cell.angle_alpha   90.00
_cell.angle_beta   90.00
_cell.angle_gamma   90.00
#
_symmetry.space_group_name_H-M   'P 1'
#
loop_
_entity.id
_entity.type
_entity.pdbx_description
1 polymer ?
#
loop_
_entity_poly.entity_id
_entity_poly.type
_entity_poly.pdbx_seq_one_letter_code
_entity_poly.pdbx_strand_id
1 'polypeptide(L)'
;MAAAQLVVLGLVLLGVERGFGAGNISTSMLDVGSKTRLTCTLDSSDTAILGHRWMKGDKVLQEDSEADLTTQFEVDTLESPGQYSCTFLSKPTDRTASVNVKGPPKIKAVKKSEHATEGETVVLACKSESFPPVTQWVWYKIKGDEIEVFNNVSKNKLVVSSETKTELHIQNLVLEADPGVYACNGTNTEGTDQAVITLRVRNRLAALWPFLGIVAEVLVLVTIIFIYEKRRKPDQVLDDEDMGSAPLKSSGNMNDKDKNVRQRNAN
;
A
#
# COMPACT_ATOMS: atom_id res chain seq x y z
N MET A 1 -97.16 -4.69 -2.92
CA MET A 1 -96.42 -3.48 -2.47
C MET A 1 -96.20 -3.66 -0.97
N ALA A 2 -95.02 -3.69 -0.36
CA ALA A 2 -93.64 -3.43 -0.77
C ALA A 2 -92.72 -4.25 0.18
N ALA A 3 -91.57 -4.70 -0.31
CA ALA A 3 -90.55 -5.36 0.50
C ALA A 3 -89.68 -4.32 1.21
N ALA A 4 -89.52 -4.42 2.52
CA ALA A 4 -88.63 -3.56 3.31
C ALA A 4 -87.21 -4.13 3.30
N GLN A 5 -86.28 -3.46 2.61
CA GLN A 5 -84.85 -3.72 2.72
C GLN A 5 -84.27 -2.94 3.90
N LEU A 6 -83.68 -3.67 4.85
CA LEU A 6 -82.86 -3.12 5.94
C LEU A 6 -81.48 -2.74 5.39
N VAL A 7 -81.17 -1.44 5.37
CA VAL A 7 -79.83 -0.92 5.05
C VAL A 7 -79.05 -0.78 6.37
N VAL A 8 -77.99 -1.56 6.52
CA VAL A 8 -77.03 -1.46 7.64
C VAL A 8 -76.02 -0.37 7.27
N LEU A 9 -76.04 0.78 7.96
CA LEU A 9 -74.97 1.78 7.90
C LEU A 9 -73.79 1.31 8.73
N GLY A 10 -72.73 0.81 8.07
CA GLY A 10 -71.42 0.62 8.69
C GLY A 10 -70.67 1.95 8.77
N LEU A 11 -70.48 2.48 9.97
CA LEU A 11 -69.54 3.57 10.24
C LEU A 11 -68.11 3.01 10.15
N VAL A 12 -67.44 3.24 9.01
CA VAL A 12 -66.00 3.05 8.88
C VAL A 12 -65.32 4.21 9.59
N LEU A 13 -64.80 3.96 10.79
CA LEU A 13 -63.84 4.85 11.44
C LEU A 13 -62.54 4.81 10.61
N LEU A 14 -62.33 5.83 9.78
CA LEU A 14 -61.01 6.11 9.21
C LEU A 14 -60.10 6.54 10.37
N GLY A 15 -59.38 5.56 10.92
CA GLY A 15 -58.22 5.85 11.76
C GLY A 15 -57.21 6.63 10.93
N VAL A 16 -57.04 7.91 11.26
CA VAL A 16 -55.89 8.68 10.80
C VAL A 16 -54.68 8.09 11.51
N GLU A 17 -54.00 7.14 10.87
CA GLU A 17 -52.64 6.79 11.25
C GLU A 17 -51.80 8.06 11.08
N ARG A 18 -51.53 8.74 12.20
CA ARG A 18 -50.44 9.71 12.26
C ARG A 18 -49.15 8.91 12.05
N GLY A 19 -48.69 8.86 10.81
CA GLY A 19 -47.31 8.48 10.52
C GLY A 19 -46.40 9.43 11.29
N PHE A 20 -45.71 8.91 12.30
CA PHE A 20 -44.62 9.59 12.98
C PHE A 20 -43.49 9.77 11.95
N GLY A 21 -43.44 10.94 11.33
CA GLY A 21 -42.37 11.30 10.42
C GLY A 21 -41.11 11.56 11.24
N ALA A 22 -40.14 10.65 11.17
CA ALA A 22 -38.80 10.93 11.67
C ALA A 22 -38.26 12.17 10.94
N GLY A 23 -38.17 13.30 11.64
CA GLY A 23 -37.66 14.56 11.07
C GLY A 23 -36.27 14.39 10.45
N ASN A 24 -36.06 15.10 9.33
CA ASN A 24 -34.87 15.02 8.52
C ASN A 24 -33.75 15.90 9.11
N ILE A 25 -32.49 15.51 8.86
CA ILE A 25 -31.33 16.32 9.26
C ILE A 25 -30.85 17.08 8.03
N SER A 26 -30.90 18.41 8.11
CA SER A 26 -30.27 19.31 7.14
C SER A 26 -28.86 19.67 7.59
N THR A 27 -27.94 19.82 6.63
CA THR A 27 -26.56 20.18 6.90
C THR A 27 -26.16 21.42 6.11
N SER A 28 -25.36 22.28 6.72
CA SER A 28 -24.83 23.48 6.07
C SER A 28 -23.39 23.75 6.52
N MET A 29 -22.67 24.46 5.67
CA MET A 29 -21.28 24.86 5.89
C MET A 29 -21.16 26.36 5.69
N LEU A 30 -20.48 27.02 6.63
CA LEU A 30 -20.16 28.44 6.55
C LEU A 30 -18.66 28.64 6.71
N ASP A 31 -18.01 29.18 5.69
CA ASP A 31 -16.59 29.53 5.75
C ASP A 31 -16.41 30.88 6.46
N VAL A 32 -15.71 30.87 7.59
CA VAL A 32 -15.44 32.03 8.45
C VAL A 32 -13.92 32.18 8.59
N GLY A 33 -13.32 32.95 7.69
CA GLY A 33 -11.86 33.15 7.66
C GLY A 33 -11.12 31.87 7.24
N SER A 34 -10.24 31.35 8.08
CA SER A 34 -9.50 30.08 7.84
C SER A 34 -10.22 28.84 8.35
N LYS A 35 -11.41 28.99 8.94
CA LYS A 35 -12.19 27.90 9.51
C LYS A 35 -13.51 27.73 8.77
N THR A 36 -13.98 26.50 8.68
CA THR A 36 -15.35 26.18 8.24
C THR A 36 -16.16 25.75 9.45
N ARG A 37 -17.34 26.36 9.62
CA ARG A 37 -18.33 25.96 10.62
C ARG A 37 -19.33 25.00 9.98
N LEU A 38 -19.34 23.77 10.45
CA LEU A 38 -20.30 22.73 10.09
C LEU A 38 -21.51 22.88 11.00
N THR A 39 -22.71 22.88 10.42
CA THR A 39 -23.96 22.96 11.17
C THR A 39 -24.89 21.83 10.74
N CYS A 40 -25.44 21.12 11.73
CA CYS A 40 -26.50 20.14 11.51
C CYS A 40 -27.75 20.57 12.26
N THR A 41 -28.88 20.56 11.55
CA THR A 41 -30.18 20.96 12.08
C THR A 41 -31.17 19.83 11.87
N LEU A 42 -31.84 19.43 12.94
CA LEU A 42 -32.91 18.45 12.91
C LEU A 42 -34.26 19.18 12.80
N ASP A 43 -34.99 18.96 11.70
CA ASP A 43 -36.22 19.71 11.39
C ASP A 43 -37.31 19.52 12.46
N SER A 44 -37.42 18.30 12.96
CA SER A 44 -38.32 17.93 14.06
C SER A 44 -37.87 16.65 14.74
N SER A 45 -38.19 16.51 16.02
CA SER A 45 -37.96 15.28 16.76
C SER A 45 -39.17 14.93 17.61
N ASP A 46 -39.64 13.69 17.46
CA ASP A 46 -40.65 13.09 18.34
C ASP A 46 -40.02 12.45 19.59
N THR A 47 -38.69 12.30 19.60
CA THR A 47 -37.90 11.76 20.71
C THR A 47 -37.08 12.86 21.37
N ALA A 48 -36.88 12.75 22.68
CA ALA A 48 -36.02 13.67 23.42
C ALA A 48 -34.56 13.48 22.97
N ILE A 49 -33.92 14.57 22.54
CA ILE A 49 -32.50 14.61 22.23
C ILE A 49 -31.72 14.60 23.55
N LEU A 50 -30.77 13.68 23.65
CA LEU A 50 -29.93 13.48 24.83
C LEU A 50 -28.55 14.12 24.69
N GLY A 51 -28.20 14.57 23.48
CA GLY A 51 -26.89 15.13 23.16
C GLY A 51 -26.56 15.02 21.68
N HIS A 52 -25.40 15.55 21.32
CA HIS A 52 -24.86 15.49 19.97
C HIS A 52 -23.48 14.85 19.95
N ARG A 53 -23.13 14.22 18.83
CA ARG A 53 -21.80 13.67 18.59
C ARG A 53 -21.30 14.02 17.19
N TRP A 54 -20.11 14.60 17.11
CA TRP A 54 -19.40 14.84 15.86
C TRP A 54 -18.28 13.82 15.67
N MET A 55 -18.18 13.24 14.48
CA MET A 55 -17.15 12.24 14.15
C MET A 55 -16.50 12.52 12.79
N LYS A 56 -15.28 11.99 12.62
CA LYS A 56 -14.56 11.92 11.34
C LYS A 56 -13.98 10.53 11.17
N GLY A 57 -14.57 9.73 10.28
CA GLY A 57 -14.34 8.28 10.28
C GLY A 57 -14.74 7.69 11.63
N ASP A 58 -13.87 6.90 12.23
CA ASP A 58 -14.12 6.27 13.55
C ASP A 58 -13.74 7.15 14.75
N LYS A 59 -13.22 8.37 14.51
CA LYS A 59 -12.76 9.26 15.57
C LYS A 59 -13.88 10.20 16.02
N VAL A 60 -14.23 10.13 17.30
CA VAL A 60 -15.11 11.12 17.96
C VAL A 60 -14.34 12.42 18.17
N LEU A 61 -14.91 13.54 17.70
CA LEU A 61 -14.31 14.87 17.77
C LEU A 61 -14.90 15.72 18.89
N GLN A 62 -16.22 15.64 19.05
CA GLN A 62 -16.97 16.36 20.07
C GLN A 62 -18.20 15.55 20.46
N GLU A 63 -18.54 15.56 21.75
CA GLU A 63 -19.77 14.99 22.27
C GLU A 63 -20.27 15.86 23.41
N ASP A 64 -21.57 16.13 23.42
CA ASP A 64 -22.24 16.93 24.44
C ASP A 64 -23.55 16.25 24.91
N SER A 65 -24.23 16.87 25.88
CA SER A 65 -25.52 16.40 26.41
C SER A 65 -26.60 17.47 26.27
N GLU A 66 -26.48 18.32 25.24
CA GLU A 66 -27.43 19.40 24.97
C GLU A 66 -28.66 18.86 24.23
N ALA A 67 -29.84 19.42 24.53
CA ALA A 67 -31.11 18.96 23.98
C ALA A 67 -31.55 19.74 22.72
N ASP A 68 -30.71 20.64 22.21
CA ASP A 68 -31.00 21.48 21.06
C ASP A 68 -31.24 20.65 19.79
N LEU A 69 -32.01 21.21 18.85
CA LEU A 69 -32.21 20.61 17.52
C LEU A 69 -31.13 21.06 16.52
N THR A 70 -30.08 21.72 16.99
CA THR A 70 -29.00 22.24 16.16
C THR A 70 -27.68 22.07 16.87
N THR A 71 -26.67 21.56 16.16
CA THR A 71 -25.31 21.41 16.66
C THR A 71 -24.31 21.96 15.65
N GLN A 72 -23.17 22.46 16.15
CA GLN A 72 -22.15 23.12 15.35
C GLN A 72 -20.76 22.60 15.71
N PHE A 73 -19.89 22.50 14.70
CA PHE A 73 -18.50 22.12 14.86
C PHE A 73 -17.60 22.97 13.95
N GLU A 74 -16.52 23.52 14.48
CA GLU A 74 -15.55 24.29 13.69
C GLU A 74 -14.35 23.43 13.31
N VAL A 75 -13.99 23.46 12.02
CA VAL A 75 -12.85 22.74 11.45
C VAL A 75 -11.94 23.71 10.71
N ASP A 76 -10.62 23.48 10.77
CA ASP A 76 -9.69 24.13 9.84
C ASP A 76 -9.77 23.44 8.47
N THR A 77 -10.26 24.17 7.47
CA THR A 77 -10.60 23.66 6.14
C THR A 77 -9.38 23.11 5.40
N LEU A 78 -8.22 23.72 5.61
CA LEU A 78 -6.97 23.36 4.92
C LEU A 78 -6.32 22.12 5.55
N GLU A 79 -6.42 21.96 6.86
CA GLU A 79 -5.80 20.84 7.55
C GLU A 79 -6.66 19.57 7.52
N SER A 80 -7.99 19.75 7.43
CA SER A 80 -8.93 18.68 7.74
C SER A 80 -10.07 18.49 6.73
N PRO A 81 -9.82 18.44 5.41
CA PRO A 81 -10.84 18.01 4.46
C PRO A 81 -11.27 16.56 4.71
N GLY A 82 -12.44 16.20 4.19
CA GLY A 82 -13.01 14.85 4.26
C GLY A 82 -14.46 14.82 4.74
N GLN A 83 -14.95 13.61 4.99
CA GLN A 83 -16.30 13.38 5.45
C GLN A 83 -16.38 13.42 6.98
N TYR A 84 -17.27 14.27 7.47
CA TYR A 84 -17.67 14.40 8.87
C TYR A 84 -19.07 13.83 9.03
N SER A 85 -19.41 13.41 10.24
CA SER A 85 -20.77 13.05 10.60
C SER A 85 -21.19 13.72 11.89
N CYS A 86 -22.44 14.12 11.94
CA CYS A 86 -23.11 14.62 13.12
C CYS A 86 -24.23 13.64 13.50
N THR A 87 -24.28 13.28 14.76
CA THR A 87 -25.24 12.33 15.31
C THR A 87 -26.03 13.01 16.43
N PHE A 88 -27.35 13.02 16.30
CA PHE A 88 -28.27 13.37 17.37
C PHE A 88 -28.54 12.11 18.19
N LEU A 89 -28.11 12.13 19.46
CA LEU A 89 -28.26 11.01 20.38
C LEU A 89 -29.69 10.99 20.92
N SER A 90 -30.42 9.89 20.72
CA SER A 90 -31.81 9.79 21.17
C SER A 90 -32.21 8.34 21.43
N LYS A 91 -33.22 8.12 22.29
CA LYS A 91 -33.77 6.78 22.55
C LYS A 91 -35.11 6.62 21.83
N PRO A 92 -35.35 5.52 21.09
CA PRO A 92 -34.52 4.31 20.99
C PRO A 92 -33.40 4.36 19.94
N THR A 93 -33.41 5.33 19.03
CA THR A 93 -32.55 5.32 17.84
C THR A 93 -31.85 6.67 17.64
N ASP A 94 -30.54 6.64 17.49
CA ASP A 94 -29.73 7.80 17.12
C ASP A 94 -29.93 8.15 15.64
N ARG A 95 -29.81 9.44 15.30
CA ARG A 95 -29.95 9.92 13.93
C ARG A 95 -28.65 10.57 13.47
N THR A 96 -28.15 10.18 12.30
CA THR A 96 -26.84 10.63 11.80
C THR A 96 -26.96 11.23 10.40
N ALA A 97 -26.25 12.33 10.14
CA ALA A 97 -26.05 12.89 8.81
C ALA A 97 -24.56 13.11 8.52
N SER A 98 -24.21 13.10 7.24
CA SER A 98 -22.83 13.29 6.77
C SER A 98 -22.63 14.64 6.10
N VAL A 99 -21.48 15.26 6.35
CA VAL A 99 -21.05 16.54 5.76
C VAL A 99 -19.69 16.34 5.10
N ASN A 100 -19.59 16.65 3.80
CA ASN A 100 -18.34 16.57 3.07
C ASN A 100 -17.65 17.94 3.01
N VAL A 101 -16.59 18.10 3.79
CA VAL A 101 -15.75 19.31 3.77
C VAL A 101 -14.82 19.23 2.57
N LYS A 102 -14.92 20.24 1.70
CA LYS A 102 -14.06 20.38 0.53
C LYS A 102 -12.64 20.73 0.96
N GLY A 103 -11.66 20.27 0.20
CA GLY A 103 -10.30 20.79 0.29
C GLY A 103 -9.38 20.23 -0.78
N PRO A 104 -8.08 20.62 -0.74
CA PRO A 104 -7.08 20.14 -1.68
C PRO A 104 -7.04 18.61 -1.69
N PRO A 105 -6.67 18.00 -2.82
CA PRO A 105 -6.64 16.55 -2.92
C PRO A 105 -5.57 15.98 -2.00
N LYS A 106 -5.72 14.71 -1.62
CA LYS A 106 -4.70 13.97 -0.85
C LYS A 106 -4.26 12.77 -1.67
N ILE A 107 -3.16 12.93 -2.39
CA ILE A 107 -2.67 11.93 -3.34
C ILE A 107 -1.79 10.91 -2.60
N LYS A 108 -2.04 9.63 -2.86
CA LYS A 108 -1.24 8.54 -2.30
C LYS A 108 -0.75 7.63 -3.42
N ALA A 109 0.55 7.33 -3.39
CA ALA A 109 1.09 6.25 -4.20
C ALA A 109 0.54 4.90 -3.70
N VAL A 110 0.12 4.03 -4.62
CA VAL A 110 -0.32 2.66 -4.29
C VAL A 110 0.87 1.85 -3.76
N LYS A 111 2.05 2.06 -4.35
CA LYS A 111 3.33 1.54 -3.86
C LYS A 111 4.37 2.65 -3.91
N LYS A 112 5.13 2.84 -2.83
CA LYS A 112 6.19 3.86 -2.74
C LYS A 112 7.44 3.52 -3.56
N SER A 113 7.67 2.23 -3.80
CA SER A 113 8.81 1.73 -4.57
C SER A 113 8.39 0.52 -5.39
N GLU A 114 8.74 0.52 -6.67
CA GLU A 114 8.50 -0.59 -7.60
C GLU A 114 9.83 -1.14 -8.10
N HIS A 115 9.92 -2.45 -8.22
CA HIS A 115 11.08 -3.17 -8.74
C HIS A 115 10.67 -3.94 -9.98
N ALA A 116 11.44 -3.80 -11.06
CA ALA A 116 11.20 -4.49 -12.31
C ALA A 116 12.52 -4.87 -12.99
N THR A 117 12.46 -5.77 -13.97
CA THR A 117 13.61 -6.17 -14.77
C THR A 117 13.61 -5.41 -16.09
N GLU A 118 14.79 -5.17 -16.66
CA GLU A 118 14.95 -4.62 -18.01
C GLU A 118 14.10 -5.40 -19.03
N GLY A 119 13.38 -4.66 -19.89
CA GLY A 119 12.48 -5.21 -20.90
C GLY A 119 11.07 -5.54 -20.41
N GLU A 120 10.81 -5.56 -19.10
CA GLU A 120 9.46 -5.75 -18.56
C GLU A 120 8.59 -4.48 -18.73
N THR A 121 7.28 -4.64 -18.50
CA THR A 121 6.34 -3.53 -18.38
C THR A 121 5.99 -3.32 -16.91
N VAL A 122 6.06 -2.08 -16.45
CA VAL A 122 5.71 -1.71 -15.07
C VAL A 122 4.55 -0.71 -15.06
N VAL A 123 3.71 -0.80 -14.02
CA VAL A 123 2.59 0.12 -13.79
C VAL A 123 2.81 0.83 -12.46
N LEU A 124 3.04 2.13 -12.52
CA LEU A 124 3.06 3.00 -11.34
C LEU A 124 1.66 3.55 -11.14
N ALA A 125 1.15 3.56 -9.90
CA ALA A 125 -0.22 3.95 -9.65
C ALA A 125 -0.35 4.87 -8.44
N CYS A 126 -1.22 5.88 -8.56
CA CYS A 126 -1.62 6.77 -7.49
C CYS A 126 -3.14 6.79 -7.34
N LYS A 127 -3.61 7.09 -6.12
CA LYS A 127 -5.03 7.20 -5.81
C LYS A 127 -5.32 8.44 -4.97
N SER A 128 -6.54 8.94 -5.09
CA SER A 128 -7.11 10.00 -4.26
C SER A 128 -8.54 9.63 -3.85
N GLU A 129 -8.86 9.85 -2.58
CA GLU A 129 -10.22 9.73 -2.02
C GLU A 129 -10.72 11.12 -1.56
N SER A 130 -10.18 12.19 -2.16
CA SER A 130 -10.50 13.56 -1.81
C SER A 130 -11.88 13.98 -2.32
N PHE A 131 -12.48 14.93 -1.60
CA PHE A 131 -13.65 15.65 -2.06
C PHE A 131 -13.32 17.15 -2.14
N PRO A 132 -13.55 17.82 -3.28
CA PRO A 132 -14.01 17.28 -4.57
C PRO A 132 -13.01 16.28 -5.21
N PRO A 133 -13.49 15.40 -6.12
CA PRO A 133 -12.63 14.44 -6.82
C PRO A 133 -11.58 15.14 -7.69
N VAL A 134 -10.51 14.41 -8.02
CA VAL A 134 -9.43 14.94 -8.85
C VAL A 134 -9.91 15.08 -10.30
N THR A 135 -9.75 16.26 -10.88
CA THR A 135 -10.19 16.56 -12.25
C THR A 135 -9.06 16.44 -13.27
N GLN A 136 -7.81 16.60 -12.83
CA GLN A 136 -6.63 16.54 -13.71
C GLN A 136 -5.50 15.78 -13.03
N TRP A 137 -4.83 14.94 -13.82
CA TRP A 137 -3.66 14.18 -13.39
C TRP A 137 -2.49 14.48 -14.30
N VAL A 138 -1.31 14.67 -13.69
CA VAL A 138 -0.05 14.89 -14.41
C VAL A 138 1.00 13.94 -13.86
N TRP A 139 1.68 13.24 -14.75
CA TRP A 139 2.84 12.42 -14.41
C TRP A 139 4.11 13.07 -14.89
N TYR A 140 5.15 13.00 -14.08
CA TYR A 140 6.47 13.46 -14.46
C TYR A 140 7.57 12.68 -13.75
N LYS A 141 8.76 12.71 -14.34
CA LYS A 141 9.98 12.14 -13.76
C LYS A 141 10.87 13.26 -13.26
N ILE A 142 11.42 13.06 -12.07
CA ILE A 142 12.33 13.99 -11.39
C ILE A 142 13.77 13.56 -11.70
N LYS A 143 14.56 14.45 -12.32
CA LYS A 143 15.98 14.25 -12.64
C LYS A 143 16.79 15.43 -12.08
N GLY A 144 17.17 15.34 -10.81
CA GLY A 144 17.77 16.49 -10.11
C GLY A 144 16.77 17.65 -10.06
N ASP A 145 17.14 18.80 -10.62
CA ASP A 145 16.27 19.99 -10.72
C ASP A 145 15.39 19.98 -12.00
N GLU A 146 15.60 19.04 -12.92
CA GLU A 146 14.81 18.94 -14.15
C GLU A 146 13.57 18.06 -13.97
N ILE A 147 12.46 18.50 -14.58
CA ILE A 147 11.18 17.79 -14.59
C ILE A 147 10.83 17.38 -16.03
N GLU A 148 10.72 16.08 -16.26
CA GLU A 148 10.27 15.51 -17.53
C GLU A 148 8.78 15.17 -17.44
N VAL A 149 7.92 16.02 -18.00
CA VAL A 149 6.46 15.83 -18.00
C VAL A 149 6.05 14.81 -19.07
N PHE A 150 5.27 13.81 -18.68
CA PHE A 150 4.75 12.81 -19.59
C PHE A 150 3.39 13.23 -20.13
N ASN A 151 3.40 13.75 -21.36
CA ASN A 151 2.19 13.85 -22.17
C ASN A 151 1.90 12.46 -22.77
N ASN A 152 0.63 12.16 -23.08
CA ASN A 152 0.14 10.88 -23.63
C ASN A 152 0.79 10.39 -24.96
N VAL A 153 1.92 10.97 -25.38
CA VAL A 153 2.61 10.78 -26.67
C VAL A 153 4.09 10.40 -26.47
N SER A 154 4.41 9.71 -25.38
CA SER A 154 5.74 9.11 -25.19
C SER A 154 5.74 7.67 -25.74
N LYS A 155 6.73 7.31 -26.58
CA LYS A 155 6.76 6.06 -27.36
C LYS A 155 6.57 4.77 -26.52
N ASN A 156 6.97 4.75 -25.25
CA ASN A 156 6.80 3.60 -24.36
C ASN A 156 6.05 3.89 -23.05
N LYS A 157 5.44 5.09 -22.92
CA LYS A 157 4.73 5.49 -21.69
C LYS A 157 3.30 5.87 -22.00
N LEU A 158 2.36 5.28 -21.27
CA LEU A 158 0.93 5.53 -21.39
C LEU A 158 0.38 5.93 -20.02
N VAL A 159 -0.36 7.04 -19.97
CA VAL A 159 -1.07 7.48 -18.77
C VAL A 159 -2.55 7.14 -18.92
N VAL A 160 -3.09 6.45 -17.91
CA VAL A 160 -4.52 6.12 -17.80
C VAL A 160 -5.03 6.72 -16.50
N SER A 161 -6.05 7.57 -16.58
CA SER A 161 -6.54 8.30 -15.40
C SER A 161 -8.06 8.27 -15.28
N SER A 162 -8.52 8.25 -14.03
CA SER A 162 -9.90 8.41 -13.59
C SER A 162 -9.96 9.43 -12.43
N GLU A 163 -11.15 9.76 -11.93
CA GLU A 163 -11.32 10.73 -10.84
C GLU A 163 -10.61 10.35 -9.53
N THR A 164 -10.44 9.05 -9.27
CA THR A 164 -9.90 8.53 -8.00
C THR A 164 -8.55 7.83 -8.17
N LYS A 165 -8.11 7.57 -9.41
CA LYS A 165 -6.91 6.78 -9.69
C LYS A 165 -6.20 7.25 -10.95
N THR A 166 -4.89 7.22 -10.95
CA THR A 166 -4.07 7.39 -12.16
C THR A 166 -2.98 6.34 -12.21
N GLU A 167 -2.66 5.88 -13.43
CA GLU A 167 -1.66 4.87 -13.71
C GLU A 167 -0.73 5.33 -14.83
N LEU A 168 0.57 5.17 -14.60
CA LEU A 168 1.62 5.33 -15.61
C LEU A 168 2.16 3.94 -15.97
N HIS A 169 1.89 3.53 -17.20
CA HIS A 169 2.35 2.27 -17.79
C HIS A 169 3.63 2.54 -18.57
N ILE A 170 4.74 1.92 -18.17
CA ILE A 170 6.05 2.06 -18.82
C ILE A 170 6.42 0.70 -19.40
N GLN A 171 6.48 0.60 -20.73
CA GLN A 171 6.76 -0.64 -21.46
C GLN A 171 8.23 -0.74 -21.84
N ASN A 172 8.74 -1.97 -21.98
CA ASN A 172 10.10 -2.27 -22.45
C ASN A 172 11.17 -1.46 -21.68
N LEU A 173 11.24 -1.67 -20.36
CA LEU A 173 12.11 -0.89 -19.47
C LEU A 173 13.58 -0.87 -19.92
N VAL A 174 14.17 0.34 -19.94
CA VAL A 174 15.57 0.61 -20.30
C VAL A 174 16.37 1.02 -19.06
N LEU A 175 17.47 0.30 -18.77
CA LEU A 175 18.30 0.51 -17.57
C LEU A 175 18.85 1.93 -17.43
N GLU A 176 19.22 2.57 -18.53
CA GLU A 176 19.84 3.90 -18.51
C GLU A 176 18.83 5.04 -18.38
N ALA A 177 17.59 4.81 -18.81
CA ALA A 177 16.60 5.89 -19.01
C ALA A 177 15.43 5.83 -18.03
N ASP A 178 14.99 4.64 -17.61
CA ASP A 178 13.74 4.47 -16.87
C ASP A 178 13.89 4.47 -15.33
N PRO A 179 14.95 3.93 -14.69
CA PRO A 179 15.13 4.03 -13.25
C PRO A 179 15.08 5.47 -12.73
N GLY A 180 14.52 5.68 -11.55
CA GLY A 180 14.51 6.98 -10.90
C GLY A 180 13.25 7.27 -10.12
N VAL A 181 13.00 8.56 -9.91
CA VAL A 181 11.91 9.06 -9.08
C VAL A 181 10.82 9.63 -9.97
N TYR A 182 9.62 9.08 -9.85
CA TYR A 182 8.42 9.50 -10.57
C TYR A 182 7.46 10.17 -9.60
N ALA A 183 6.69 11.14 -10.08
CA ALA A 183 5.64 11.77 -9.31
C ALA A 183 4.34 11.85 -10.11
N CYS A 184 3.25 11.68 -9.39
CA CYS A 184 1.90 11.90 -9.86
C CYS A 184 1.34 13.11 -9.12
N ASN A 185 0.90 14.12 -9.85
CA ASN A 185 0.25 15.31 -9.32
C ASN A 185 -1.23 15.25 -9.69
N GLY A 186 -2.10 15.42 -8.71
CA GLY A 186 -3.54 15.52 -8.87
C GLY A 186 -4.05 16.91 -8.51
N THR A 187 -4.91 17.47 -9.36
CA THR A 187 -5.53 18.79 -9.20
C THR A 187 -7.04 18.67 -9.08
N ASN A 188 -7.63 19.32 -8.08
CA ASN A 188 -9.08 19.56 -7.98
C ASN A 188 -9.37 21.07 -7.90
N THR A 189 -10.63 21.46 -7.67
CA THR A 189 -11.03 22.87 -7.58
C THR A 189 -10.42 23.63 -6.40
N GLU A 190 -9.96 22.91 -5.38
CA GLU A 190 -9.45 23.47 -4.13
C GLU A 190 -7.91 23.53 -4.09
N GLY A 191 -7.22 22.85 -5.02
CA GLY A 191 -5.77 22.89 -5.11
C GLY A 191 -5.15 21.63 -5.71
N THR A 192 -3.89 21.40 -5.36
CA THR A 192 -3.07 20.31 -5.89
C THR A 192 -2.31 19.60 -4.80
N ASP A 193 -2.06 18.31 -4.98
CA ASP A 193 -1.16 17.52 -4.15
C ASP A 193 -0.47 16.46 -5.00
N GLN A 194 0.61 15.86 -4.50
CA GLN A 194 1.42 14.91 -5.24
C GLN A 194 1.97 13.78 -4.40
N ALA A 195 2.14 12.63 -5.04
CA ALA A 195 2.85 11.50 -4.44
C ALA A 195 4.03 11.07 -5.31
N VAL A 196 5.07 10.58 -4.63
CA VAL A 196 6.34 10.18 -5.24
C VAL A 196 6.51 8.67 -5.17
N ILE A 197 6.98 8.08 -6.27
CA ILE A 197 7.24 6.65 -6.46
C ILE A 197 8.66 6.45 -6.98
N THR A 198 9.43 5.56 -6.36
CA THR A 198 10.76 5.19 -6.84
C THR A 198 10.70 3.93 -7.70
N LEU A 199 11.14 4.01 -8.95
CA LEU A 199 11.28 2.86 -9.84
C LEU A 199 12.73 2.38 -9.87
N ARG A 200 12.93 1.10 -9.56
CA ARG A 200 14.23 0.41 -9.62
C ARG A 200 14.19 -0.66 -10.70
N VAL A 201 15.09 -0.57 -11.68
CA VAL A 201 15.21 -1.58 -12.74
C VAL A 201 16.48 -2.39 -12.53
N ARG A 202 16.39 -3.71 -12.71
CA ARG A 202 17.53 -4.65 -12.64
C ARG A 202 17.91 -5.14 -14.03
N ASN A 203 19.20 -5.37 -14.24
CA ASN A 203 19.69 -5.94 -15.49
C ASN A 203 19.24 -7.40 -15.62
N ARG A 204 18.65 -7.75 -16.76
CA ARG A 204 18.17 -9.11 -17.06
C ARG A 204 19.28 -10.17 -17.06
N LEU A 205 20.51 -9.77 -17.36
CA LEU A 205 21.69 -10.65 -17.39
C LEU A 205 22.44 -10.66 -16.05
N ALA A 206 22.00 -9.89 -15.05
CA ALA A 206 22.69 -9.80 -13.76
C ALA A 206 22.89 -11.17 -13.09
N ALA A 207 21.89 -12.05 -13.22
CA ALA A 207 21.92 -13.39 -12.65
C ALA A 207 22.92 -14.32 -13.34
N LEU A 208 23.37 -14.03 -14.56
CA LEU A 208 24.33 -14.86 -15.29
C LEU A 208 25.77 -14.70 -14.79
N TRP A 209 26.14 -13.52 -14.30
CA TRP A 209 27.50 -13.24 -13.86
C TRP A 209 27.97 -14.14 -12.69
N PRO A 210 27.15 -14.40 -11.64
CA PRO A 210 27.50 -15.40 -10.63
C PRO A 210 27.75 -16.79 -11.20
N PHE A 211 26.93 -17.25 -12.15
CA PHE A 211 27.11 -18.57 -12.77
C PHE A 211 28.39 -18.65 -13.60
N LEU A 212 28.72 -17.60 -14.35
CA LEU A 212 29.99 -17.53 -15.09
C LEU A 212 31.19 -17.55 -14.14
N GLY A 213 31.09 -16.89 -12.98
CA GLY A 213 32.10 -16.95 -11.92
C GLY A 213 32.32 -18.37 -11.41
N ILE A 214 31.24 -19.09 -11.09
CA ILE A 214 31.29 -20.48 -10.62
C ILE A 214 31.91 -21.39 -11.68
N VAL A 215 31.50 -21.25 -12.95
CA VAL A 215 32.04 -22.06 -14.06
C VAL A 215 33.53 -21.81 -14.25
N ALA A 216 33.96 -20.55 -14.20
CA ALA A 216 35.39 -20.21 -14.29
C ALA A 216 36.20 -20.80 -13.13
N GLU A 217 35.69 -20.73 -11.90
CA GLU A 217 36.34 -21.32 -10.72
C GLU A 217 36.49 -22.84 -10.85
N VAL A 218 35.43 -23.54 -11.28
CA VAL A 218 35.47 -25.00 -11.51
C VAL A 218 36.50 -25.35 -12.59
N LEU A 219 36.54 -24.61 -13.70
CA LEU A 219 37.53 -24.85 -14.76
C LEU A 219 38.97 -24.65 -14.27
N VAL A 220 39.23 -23.60 -13.49
CA VAL A 220 40.55 -23.35 -12.89
C VAL A 220 40.94 -24.51 -11.97
N LEU A 221 40.05 -24.96 -11.08
CA LEU A 221 40.33 -26.09 -10.19
C LEU A 221 40.65 -27.38 -10.96
N VAL A 222 39.86 -27.69 -12.00
CA VAL A 222 40.09 -28.87 -12.85
C VAL A 222 41.45 -28.80 -13.56
N THR A 223 41.83 -27.63 -14.10
CA THR A 223 43.13 -27.45 -14.75
C THR A 223 44.31 -27.60 -13.78
N ILE A 224 44.20 -27.06 -12.57
CA ILE A 224 45.22 -27.19 -11.51
C ILE A 224 45.40 -28.67 -11.14
N ILE A 225 44.30 -29.39 -10.91
CA ILE A 225 44.31 -30.82 -10.57
C ILE A 225 44.98 -31.61 -11.70
N PHE A 226 44.61 -31.36 -12.96
CA PHE A 226 45.19 -32.06 -14.11
C PHE A 226 46.70 -31.81 -14.27
N ILE A 227 47.15 -30.55 -14.11
CA ILE A 227 48.58 -30.21 -14.15
C ILE A 227 49.32 -30.90 -13.01
N TYR A 228 48.76 -30.90 -11.80
CA TYR A 228 49.32 -31.58 -10.64
C TYR A 228 49.46 -33.09 -10.89
N GLU A 229 48.40 -33.75 -11.38
CA GLU A 229 48.44 -35.18 -11.71
C GLU A 229 49.47 -35.50 -12.80
N LYS A 230 49.53 -34.66 -13.85
CA LYS A 230 50.48 -34.86 -14.95
C LYS A 230 51.93 -34.63 -14.49
N ARG A 231 52.18 -33.64 -13.63
CA ARG A 231 53.51 -33.35 -13.07
C ARG A 231 53.96 -34.33 -11.99
N ARG A 232 53.05 -35.06 -11.35
CA ARG A 232 53.39 -36.11 -10.37
C ARG A 232 53.76 -37.45 -11.03
N LYS A 233 53.34 -37.69 -12.27
CA LYS A 233 53.65 -38.92 -13.03
C LYS A 233 55.11 -39.13 -13.53
N PRO A 234 56.13 -38.24 -13.34
CA PRO A 234 57.52 -38.55 -13.70
C PRO A 234 58.46 -39.00 -12.55
N ASP A 235 58.03 -39.10 -11.29
CA ASP A 235 58.91 -39.52 -10.17
C ASP A 235 58.70 -40.98 -9.71
N GLN A 236 58.46 -41.92 -10.63
CA GLN A 236 58.74 -43.35 -10.39
C GLN A 236 59.98 -43.73 -11.20
N VAL A 237 61.14 -43.37 -10.65
CA VAL A 237 62.40 -43.98 -11.06
C VAL A 237 62.34 -45.43 -10.56
N LEU A 238 62.48 -46.36 -11.49
CA LEU A 238 62.70 -47.78 -11.21
C LEU A 238 64.05 -47.89 -10.51
N ASP A 239 64.07 -48.17 -9.21
CA ASP A 239 65.26 -48.69 -8.57
C ASP A 239 65.19 -50.22 -8.66
N ASP A 240 66.14 -50.76 -9.41
CA ASP A 240 66.29 -52.15 -9.81
C ASP A 240 66.32 -53.12 -8.61
N GLU A 241 65.80 -54.33 -8.83
CA GLU A 241 65.97 -55.46 -7.92
C GLU A 241 67.43 -55.93 -7.91
N ASP A 242 68.08 -56.02 -6.73
CA ASP A 242 68.95 -57.17 -6.45
C ASP A 242 69.23 -57.40 -4.94
N MET A 243 69.35 -58.69 -4.62
CA MET A 243 70.12 -59.30 -3.55
C MET A 243 69.58 -59.36 -2.10
N GLY A 244 69.13 -60.56 -1.72
CA GLY A 244 69.70 -61.22 -0.53
C GLY A 244 68.76 -61.59 0.63
N SER A 245 68.23 -62.81 0.57
CA SER A 245 68.14 -63.82 1.64
C SER A 245 67.91 -63.40 3.12
N ALA A 246 66.80 -63.89 3.68
CA ALA A 246 66.50 -64.02 5.12
C ALA A 246 67.39 -65.10 5.82
N PRO A 247 67.24 -65.45 7.13
CA PRO A 247 66.40 -64.92 8.23
C PRO A 247 67.12 -64.83 9.62
N LEU A 248 66.47 -64.26 10.67
CA LEU A 248 66.25 -64.87 12.02
C LEU A 248 65.89 -63.88 13.17
N LYS A 249 64.79 -64.22 13.86
CA LYS A 249 64.48 -64.14 15.32
C LYS A 249 64.88 -62.91 16.16
N SER A 250 63.91 -62.31 16.86
CA SER A 250 63.61 -62.59 18.29
C SER A 250 62.69 -61.53 18.93
N SER A 251 61.75 -62.00 19.76
CA SER A 251 60.79 -61.28 20.62
C SER A 251 61.32 -60.13 21.48
N GLY A 252 60.43 -59.20 21.85
CA GLY A 252 60.46 -58.55 23.17
C GLY A 252 59.81 -57.15 23.32
N ASN A 253 58.61 -57.12 23.91
CA ASN A 253 58.05 -56.14 24.86
C ASN A 253 57.70 -54.66 24.48
N MET A 254 56.39 -54.40 24.51
CA MET A 254 55.60 -53.51 25.42
C MET A 254 55.99 -52.06 25.76
N ASN A 255 54.91 -51.27 25.91
CA ASN A 255 54.71 -50.01 26.66
C ASN A 255 55.02 -48.70 25.90
N ASP A 256 54.29 -47.58 26.03
CA ASP A 256 53.11 -47.14 26.81
C ASP A 256 52.85 -45.65 26.40
N LYS A 257 51.62 -45.17 26.68
CA LYS A 257 51.15 -43.75 26.77
C LYS A 257 51.08 -42.84 25.52
N ASP A 258 50.17 -41.88 25.39
CA ASP A 258 48.85 -41.52 25.96
C ASP A 258 48.54 -40.11 25.37
N LYS A 259 47.26 -39.82 25.08
CA LYS A 259 46.61 -38.47 25.09
C LYS A 259 47.14 -37.36 24.14
N ASN A 260 46.34 -36.56 23.43
CA ASN A 260 45.00 -36.05 23.69
C ASN A 260 44.39 -35.48 22.39
N VAL A 261 43.13 -35.82 22.14
CA VAL A 261 42.22 -35.11 21.23
C VAL A 261 41.72 -33.85 21.93
N ARG A 262 41.79 -32.68 21.27
CA ARG A 262 41.12 -31.46 21.73
C ARG A 262 40.22 -30.93 20.62
N GLN A 263 38.95 -31.31 20.67
CA GLN A 263 37.86 -30.56 20.03
C GLN A 263 37.65 -29.25 20.80
N ARG A 264 37.38 -28.15 20.08
CA ARG A 264 36.63 -27.02 20.63
C ARG A 264 35.57 -26.55 19.64
N ASN A 265 34.37 -26.50 20.18
CA ASN A 265 33.11 -26.09 19.59
C ASN A 265 33.03 -24.57 19.33
N ALA A 266 32.07 -24.25 18.47
CA ALA A 266 31.52 -22.95 18.17
C ALA A 266 30.90 -22.23 19.38
N ASN A 267 30.84 -20.91 19.27
CA ASN A 267 29.78 -20.07 19.81
C ASN A 267 29.47 -18.98 18.78
#